data_AF-A0A940ZEG4-F1
#
_entry.id   AF-A0A940ZEG4-F1
#
_cell.length_a   1.000
_cell.length_b   1.000
_cell.length_c   1.000
_cell.angle_alpha   90.00
_cell.angle_beta   90.00
_cell.angle_gamma   90.00
#
_symmetry.space_group_name_H-M   'P 1'
#
loop_
_entity.id
_entity.type
_entity.pdbx_description
1 polymer ?
#
loop_
_entity_poly.entity_id
_entity_poly.type
_entity_poly.pdbx_seq_one_letter_code
_entity_poly.pdbx_strand_id
1 'polypeptide(L)' 'MKEKKIVEEKAQKLIGMTGSFCQQFLDEDYKQLCEKLIRKMSRKRTVPFLSGRMEIWAAAVVYALGSNNLLFDKSF' A
#
# COMPACT_ATOMS: atom_id res chain seq x y z
N MET A 1 -17.34 12.08 -10.54
CA MET A 1 -16.76 13.09 -9.61
C MET A 1 -16.67 12.58 -8.18
N LYS A 2 -17.76 12.06 -7.60
CA LYS A 2 -17.80 11.50 -6.22
C LYS A 2 -16.91 10.26 -6.02
N GLU A 3 -16.93 9.32 -6.97
CA GLU A 3 -16.12 8.10 -6.91
C GLU A 3 -14.61 8.38 -6.96
N LYS A 4 -14.17 9.30 -7.82
CA LYS A 4 -12.77 9.74 -7.88
C LYS A 4 -12.28 10.32 -6.54
N LYS A 5 -13.15 11.05 -5.84
CA LYS A 5 -12.83 11.60 -4.51
C LYS A 5 -12.69 10.49 -3.47
N ILE A 6 -13.59 9.51 -3.47
CA ILE A 6 -13.51 8.34 -2.56
C ILE A 6 -12.24 7.54 -2.81
N VAL A 7 -11.87 7.32 -4.08
CA VAL A 7 -10.62 6.63 -4.44
C VAL A 7 -9.42 7.38 -3.90
N GLU A 8 -9.36 8.71 -4.06
CA GLU A 8 -8.25 9.52 -3.56
C GLU A 8 -8.17 9.50 -2.02
N GLU A 9 -9.29 9.64 -1.32
CA GLU A 9 -9.34 9.60 0.15
C GLU A 9 -8.87 8.25 0.69
N LYS A 10 -9.32 7.14 0.09
CA LYS A 10 -8.86 5.80 0.46
C LYS A 10 -7.39 5.58 0.10
N ALA A 11 -6.93 6.05 -1.05
CA ALA A 11 -5.53 5.95 -1.44
C ALA A 11 -4.63 6.69 -0.44
N GLN A 12 -4.99 7.93 -0.07
CA GLN A 12 -4.23 8.72 0.89
C GLN A 12 -4.22 8.06 2.28
N LYS A 13 -5.34 7.48 2.71
CA LYS A 13 -5.40 6.70 3.96
C LYS A 13 -4.47 5.49 3.92
N LEU A 14 -4.46 4.73 2.82
CA LEU A 14 -3.52 3.60 2.66
C LEU A 14 -2.06 4.06 2.68
N ILE A 15 -1.73 5.13 1.96
CA ILE A 15 -0.37 5.69 1.92
C ILE A 15 0.08 6.09 3.33
N GLY A 16 -0.80 6.72 4.13
CA GLY A 16 -0.49 7.06 5.52
C GLY A 16 -0.27 5.82 6.40
N MET A 17 -1.11 4.80 6.28
CA MET A 17 -0.98 3.55 7.04
C MET A 17 0.32 2.80 6.70
N THR A 18 0.61 2.59 5.42
CA THR A 18 1.83 1.89 5.00
C THR A 18 3.07 2.74 5.25
N GLY A 19 2.99 4.06 5.05
CA GLY A 19 4.10 4.98 5.32
C GLY A 19 4.50 5.00 6.79
N SER A 20 3.52 5.05 7.71
CA SER A 20 3.80 4.99 9.15
C SER A 20 4.43 3.66 9.56
N PHE A 21 3.93 2.54 9.00
CA PHE A 21 4.52 1.22 9.23
C PHE A 21 5.96 1.14 8.72
N CYS A 22 6.22 1.60 7.49
CA CYS A 22 7.56 1.56 6.92
C CYS A 22 8.53 2.44 7.71
N GLN A 23 8.09 3.62 8.15
CA GLN A 23 8.91 4.49 8.98
C GLN A 23 9.27 3.86 10.34
N GLN A 24 8.37 3.07 10.93
CA GLN A 24 8.58 2.44 12.23
C GLN A 24 9.39 1.14 12.14
N PHE A 25 9.25 0.36 11.06
CA PHE A 25 9.73 -1.02 11.00
C PHE A 25 10.58 -1.36 9.78
N LEU A 26 10.65 -0.49 8.77
CA LEU A 26 11.41 -0.69 7.52
C LEU A 26 12.24 0.57 7.21
N ASP A 27 12.26 0.99 5.94
CA ASP A 27 13.01 2.14 5.45
C ASP A 27 12.18 3.05 4.52
N GLU A 28 12.82 4.12 4.05
CA GLU A 28 12.21 5.10 3.14
C GLU A 28 11.93 4.51 1.75
N ASP A 29 12.73 3.53 1.29
CA ASP A 29 12.53 2.89 -0.01
C ASP A 29 11.24 2.07 -0.02
N TYR A 30 10.97 1.31 1.05
CA TYR A 30 9.70 0.61 1.24
C TYR A 30 8.50 1.55 1.31
N LYS A 31 8.65 2.70 1.97
CA LYS A 31 7.62 3.74 2.01
C LYS A 31 7.29 4.24 0.60
N GLN A 32 8.30 4.55 -0.20
CA GLN A 32 8.13 4.98 -1.60
C GLN A 32 7.51 3.89 -2.48
N LEU A 33 7.94 2.63 -2.31
CA LEU A 33 7.37 1.50 -3.04
C LEU A 33 5.89 1.27 -2.71
N CYS A 34 5.52 1.35 -1.44
CA CYS A 34 4.12 1.25 -1.00
C CYS A 34 3.27 2.34 -1.65
N GLU A 35 3.72 3.60 -1.58
CA GLU A 35 3.01 4.73 -2.20
C GLU A 35 2.85 4.52 -3.72
N LYS A 36 3.92 4.12 -4.40
CA LYS A 36 3.91 3.84 -5.84
C LYS A 36 2.91 2.75 -6.21
N LEU A 37 2.85 1.66 -5.44
CA LEU A 37 1.90 0.57 -5.66
C LEU A 37 0.45 1.04 -5.44
N ILE A 38 0.18 1.76 -4.36
CA ILE A 38 -1.17 2.28 -4.05
C ILE A 38 -1.64 3.25 -5.13
N ARG A 39 -0.79 4.17 -5.58
CA ARG A 39 -1.09 5.10 -6.69
C ARG A 39 -1.30 4.39 -8.03
N LYS A 40 -0.65 3.26 -8.27
CA LYS A 40 -0.93 2.42 -9.45
C LYS A 40 -2.30 1.74 -9.32
N MET A 41 -2.64 1.21 -8.15
CA MET A 41 -3.93 0.57 -7.91
C MET A 41 -5.10 1.55 -8.02
N SER A 42 -4.93 2.80 -7.60
CA SER A 42 -5.98 3.84 -7.67
C SER A 42 -6.36 4.23 -9.10
N ARG A 43 -5.51 3.90 -10.09
CA ARG A 43 -5.74 4.19 -11.52
C ARG A 43 -6.33 3.01 -12.30
N LYS A 44 -6.54 1.85 -11.66
CA LYS A 44 -7.17 0.70 -12.30
C LYS A 44 -8.65 0.97 -12.58
N ARG A 45 -9.17 0.42 -13.68
CA ARG A 45 -10.61 0.48 -14.05
C ARG A 45 -11.50 0.04 -12.88
N THR A 46 -11.11 -1.03 -12.21
CA THR A 46 -11.71 -1.48 -10.95
C THR A 46 -10.66 -1.30 -9.86
N VAL A 47 -10.86 -0.31 -8.98
CA VAL A 47 -9.93 0.00 -7.89
C VAL A 47 -10.13 -1.01 -6.77
N PRO A 48 -9.14 -1.85 -6.45
CA PRO A 48 -9.36 -3.04 -5.63
C PRO A 48 -9.59 -2.70 -4.14
N PHE A 49 -8.98 -1.64 -3.62
CA PHE A 49 -9.14 -1.21 -2.22
C PHE A 49 -10.45 -0.44 -1.94
N LEU A 50 -11.33 -0.31 -2.94
CA LEU A 50 -12.68 0.19 -2.69
C LEU A 50 -13.51 -0.81 -1.87
N SER A 51 -13.19 -2.10 -1.93
CA SER A 51 -13.79 -3.16 -1.11
C SER A 51 -12.79 -3.71 -0.09
N GLY A 52 -13.31 -4.38 0.95
CA GLY A 52 -12.50 -4.93 2.04
C GLY A 52 -12.07 -3.91 3.10
N ARG A 53 -11.39 -4.41 4.13
CA ARG A 53 -10.86 -3.59 5.24
C ARG A 53 -9.55 -2.92 4.86
N MET A 54 -9.37 -1.66 5.25
CA MET A 54 -8.18 -0.87 4.90
C MET A 54 -6.92 -1.43 5.54
N GLU A 55 -7.03 -1.97 6.75
CA GLU A 55 -5.97 -2.61 7.51
C GLU A 55 -5.44 -3.85 6.79
N ILE A 56 -6.34 -4.65 6.20
CA ILE A 56 -5.96 -5.81 5.38
C ILE A 56 -5.22 -5.36 4.13
N TRP A 57 -5.69 -4.31 3.45
CA TRP A 57 -5.01 -3.77 2.27
C TRP A 57 -3.64 -3.19 2.59
N ALA A 58 -3.49 -2.47 3.71
CA ALA A 58 -2.21 -1.96 4.14
C ALA A 58 -1.21 -3.10 4.41
N ALA A 59 -1.62 -4.12 5.17
CA ALA A 59 -0.81 -5.30 5.42
C ALA A 59 -0.47 -6.05 4.11
N ALA A 60 -1.44 -6.21 3.20
CA ALA A 60 -1.23 -6.90 1.93
C ALA A 60 -0.25 -6.16 1.00
N VAL A 61 -0.28 -4.82 0.98
CA VAL A 61 0.68 -3.99 0.22
C VAL A 61 2.10 -4.22 0.74
N VAL A 62 2.30 -4.09 2.05
CA VAL A 62 3.61 -4.29 2.68
C VAL A 62 4.08 -5.73 2.48
N TYR A 63 3.20 -6.71 2.72
CA TYR A 63 3.51 -8.13 2.56
C TYR A 63 3.90 -8.45 1.12
N ALA A 64 3.13 -8.03 0.13
CA ALA A 64 3.43 -8.31 -1.27
C ALA A 64 4.77 -7.72 -1.69
N LEU A 65 5.07 -6.47 -1.31
CA LEU A 65 6.36 -5.86 -1.59
C LEU A 65 7.50 -6.54 -0.82
N GLY A 66 7.28 -6.89 0.45
CA GLY A 66 8.23 -7.63 1.27
C GLY A 66 8.60 -8.98 0.65
N SER A 67 7.59 -9.78 0.30
CA SER A 67 7.80 -11.10 -0.31
C SER A 67 8.55 -11.01 -1.65
N ASN A 68 8.22 -10.04 -2.50
CA ASN A 68 8.91 -9.87 -3.79
C ASN A 68 10.37 -9.43 -3.63
N ASN A 69 10.72 -8.80 -2.51
CA ASN A 69 12.08 -8.33 -2.21
C ASN A 69 12.79 -9.22 -1.17
N LEU A 70 12.34 -10.48 -0.99
CA LEU A 70 12.95 -11.45 -0.08
C LEU A 70 13.04 -11.00 1.40
N LEU A 71 12.23 -10.03 1.82
CA LEU A 71 12.26 -9.47 3.18
C LEU A 71 12.04 -10.51 4.29
N PHE A 72 11.38 -11.62 3.95
CA PHE A 72 11.06 -12.70 4.88
C PHE A 72 12.00 -13.91 4.73
N ASP A 73 12.92 -13.88 3.77
CA ASP A 73 13.93 -14.92 3.61
C ASP A 73 15.02 -14.71 4.66
N LYS A 74 15.30 -15.77 5.43
CA LYS A 74 16.34 -15.74 6.47
C LYS A 74 17.76 -15.95 5.92
N SER A 75 17.85 -16.34 4.65
CA SER A 75 19.10 -16.64 3.96
C SER A 75 19.62 -15.45 3.15
N PHE A 76 18.82 -14.38 3.05
CA PHE A 76 19.16 -13.13 2.38
C PHE A 76 19.79 -12.11 3.34
#